data_AF-A0A6P4Z4H0-F1
#
_entry.id   AF-A0A6P4Z4H0-F1
#
_cell.length_a   1.000
_cell.length_b   1.000
_cell.length_c   1.000
_cell.angle_alpha   90.00
_cell.angle_beta   90.00
_cell.angle_gamma   90.00
#
_symmetry.space_group_name_H-M   'P 1'
#
loop_
_entity.id
_entity.type
_entity.pdbx_description
1 polymer ?
#
loop_
_entity_poly.entity_id
_entity_poly.type
_entity_poly.pdbx_seq_one_letter_code
_entity_poly.pdbx_strand_id
1 'polypeptide(L)'
;MSSNWWHRGSALCLWGTVYVYMYTVILAAGAAVTDEGSTEVPAVEEGAGEGSEDGGVTMITELPAAHNWTAKPRPSGRWLDVTVAAHLESFGSVSEKTMDFKVELLLIQEWKDDRLHEILTGKNWLSLSPDVTLWSPHVDFSNAKNVQVFTYEKESHQAANTWISPLGLVNHQLKYSVTVKCLMDLRRYPLDTQTCTIVLDGFEGIRLSWGYPGIWRNREAPLTSDITSLHSQFQLSRVDMKSYVTSFIPYSKGKGCTYSTMSCDYSAAETCFSSRLRSCLIRTDNPECEFCTGFSGDCSQQRQNCSLVDKADRFTYTALEIQLLLHRRLSYHLLQMYIPSGAIVVMSWVSFWIDEGSVPARVGLGITTVLTMTSQSTRTAPMPQVSYARAVDVWLVACELFTCAVLLEFAFVDFMRRQEMKRGARIRDLEVIIICGDRVTLEQYHF
;
A
#
# COMPACT_ATOMS: atom_id res chain seq x y z
N MET A 1 26.53 -19.18 -49.18
CA MET A 1 25.18 -19.14 -48.55
C MET A 1 25.06 -19.89 -47.21
N SER A 2 26.02 -20.72 -46.77
CA SER A 2 25.93 -21.45 -45.48
C SER A 2 26.65 -20.80 -44.27
N SER A 3 27.47 -19.76 -44.46
CA SER A 3 28.26 -19.14 -43.37
C SER A 3 27.50 -18.11 -42.52
N ASN A 4 26.40 -17.55 -43.02
CA ASN A 4 25.69 -16.45 -42.34
C ASN A 4 24.73 -16.95 -41.24
N TRP A 5 24.35 -18.23 -41.23
CA TRP A 5 23.48 -18.81 -40.22
C TRP A 5 24.17 -19.00 -38.87
N TRP A 6 25.46 -19.34 -38.87
CA TRP A 6 26.25 -19.53 -37.65
C TRP A 6 26.42 -18.23 -36.85
N HIS A 7 26.73 -17.11 -37.52
CA HIS A 7 26.85 -15.80 -36.86
C HIS A 7 25.51 -15.29 -36.30
N ARG A 8 24.39 -15.49 -37.02
CA ARG A 8 23.05 -15.12 -36.56
C ARG A 8 22.60 -15.90 -35.32
N GLY A 9 22.88 -17.22 -35.27
CA GLY A 9 22.56 -18.07 -34.12
C GLY A 9 23.40 -17.74 -32.87
N SER A 10 24.68 -17.41 -33.04
CA SER A 10 25.56 -17.06 -31.91
C SER A 10 25.20 -15.72 -31.26
N ALA A 11 24.79 -14.72 -32.04
CA ALA A 11 24.33 -13.44 -31.49
C ALA A 11 23.01 -13.61 -30.70
N LEU A 12 22.02 -14.30 -31.26
CA LEU A 12 20.77 -14.62 -30.57
C LEU A 12 20.99 -15.43 -29.28
N CYS A 13 21.92 -16.39 -29.29
CA CYS A 13 22.29 -17.13 -28.08
C CYS A 13 22.96 -16.25 -27.02
N LEU A 14 23.89 -15.37 -27.39
CA LEU A 14 24.56 -14.47 -26.45
C LEU A 14 23.58 -13.43 -25.87
N TRP A 15 22.78 -12.78 -26.71
CA TRP A 15 21.80 -11.79 -26.24
C TRP A 15 20.63 -12.43 -25.51
N GLY A 16 20.18 -13.62 -25.95
CA GLY A 16 19.15 -14.40 -25.27
C GLY A 16 19.61 -14.94 -23.92
N THR A 17 20.84 -15.45 -23.80
CA THR A 17 21.40 -15.88 -22.50
C THR A 17 21.64 -14.71 -21.56
N VAL A 18 22.11 -13.56 -22.05
CA VAL A 18 22.27 -12.35 -21.24
C VAL A 18 20.91 -11.81 -20.80
N TYR A 19 19.89 -11.82 -21.67
CA TYR A 19 18.53 -11.41 -21.32
C TYR A 19 17.90 -12.36 -20.31
N VAL A 20 17.98 -13.68 -20.52
CA VAL A 20 17.47 -14.69 -19.58
C VAL A 20 18.25 -14.64 -18.26
N TYR A 21 19.56 -14.42 -18.26
CA TYR A 21 20.37 -14.30 -17.05
C TYR A 21 20.04 -13.02 -16.27
N MET A 22 19.90 -11.88 -16.95
CA MET A 22 19.43 -10.63 -16.31
C MET A 22 17.98 -10.77 -15.80
N TYR A 23 17.09 -11.39 -16.59
CA TYR A 23 15.70 -11.63 -16.22
C TYR A 23 15.57 -12.54 -15.00
N THR A 24 16.34 -13.63 -14.98
CA THR A 24 16.37 -14.58 -13.86
C THR A 24 17.05 -14.01 -12.63
N VAL A 25 18.10 -13.19 -12.75
CA VAL A 25 18.72 -12.50 -11.62
C VAL A 25 17.78 -11.45 -11.00
N ILE A 26 17.03 -10.71 -11.82
CA ILE A 26 16.05 -9.71 -11.35
C ILE A 26 14.81 -10.39 -10.75
N LEU A 27 14.34 -11.49 -11.34
CA LEU A 27 13.25 -12.30 -10.77
C LEU A 27 13.68 -13.04 -9.49
N ALA A 28 14.89 -13.60 -9.43
CA ALA A 28 15.41 -14.29 -8.25
C ALA A 28 15.63 -13.32 -7.08
N ALA A 29 15.98 -12.06 -7.35
CA ALA A 29 16.01 -11.00 -6.33
C ALA A 29 14.61 -10.64 -5.79
N GLY A 30 13.54 -10.98 -6.52
CA GLY A 30 12.14 -10.81 -6.10
C GLY A 30 11.44 -12.08 -5.58
N ALA A 31 11.98 -13.27 -5.84
CA ALA A 31 11.33 -14.55 -5.55
C ALA A 31 11.74 -15.20 -4.21
N ALA A 32 12.62 -14.57 -3.43
CA ALA A 32 13.06 -15.12 -2.14
C ALA A 32 12.05 -14.90 -1.00
N VAL A 33 10.77 -15.21 -1.20
CA VAL A 33 9.81 -15.61 -0.15
C VAL A 33 8.66 -16.35 -0.84
N THR A 34 8.64 -17.67 -0.81
CA THR A 34 7.41 -18.48 -0.73
C THR A 34 7.76 -19.91 -0.31
N ASP A 35 6.75 -20.54 0.30
CA ASP A 35 6.64 -21.90 0.86
C ASP A 35 7.20 -22.14 2.27
N GLU A 36 6.49 -22.84 3.15
CA GLU A 36 5.54 -23.95 2.94
C GLU A 36 4.69 -24.17 4.22
N GLY A 37 3.45 -24.68 4.10
CA GLY A 37 2.77 -25.31 5.26
C GLY A 37 1.25 -25.19 5.34
N SER A 38 0.50 -25.77 4.39
CA SER A 38 -0.95 -26.04 4.60
C SER A 38 -1.12 -27.31 5.44
N THR A 39 -1.70 -27.15 6.64
CA THR A 39 -2.13 -28.27 7.49
C THR A 39 -3.64 -28.17 7.66
N GLU A 40 -4.37 -29.21 7.25
CA GLU A 40 -5.82 -29.38 7.46
C GLU A 40 -6.12 -29.77 8.92
N VAL A 41 -7.03 -29.06 9.60
CA VAL A 41 -7.62 -29.44 10.91
C VAL A 41 -9.06 -28.89 10.99
N PRO A 42 -10.03 -29.59 11.63
CA PRO A 42 -11.44 -29.59 11.19
C PRO A 42 -12.37 -28.61 11.92
N ALA A 43 -13.61 -28.60 11.44
CA ALA A 43 -14.77 -27.81 11.87
C ALA A 43 -15.04 -27.87 13.38
N VAL A 44 -15.42 -26.71 13.95
CA VAL A 44 -15.96 -26.55 15.30
C VAL A 44 -17.36 -25.95 15.19
N GLU A 45 -18.28 -26.54 15.93
CA GLU A 45 -19.72 -26.26 15.98
C GLU A 45 -20.06 -24.87 16.53
N GLU A 46 -21.18 -24.34 16.01
CA GLU A 46 -21.80 -23.06 16.29
C GLU A 46 -22.29 -22.93 17.75
N GLY A 47 -21.97 -21.81 18.38
CA GLY A 47 -22.69 -21.25 19.52
C GLY A 47 -23.26 -19.89 19.10
N ALA A 48 -24.51 -19.89 18.65
CA ALA A 48 -25.26 -18.68 18.31
C ALA A 48 -25.47 -17.81 19.55
N GLY A 49 -25.06 -16.55 19.47
CA GLY A 49 -25.39 -15.49 20.41
C GLY A 49 -25.99 -14.32 19.65
N GLU A 50 -27.32 -14.31 19.58
CA GLU A 50 -28.17 -13.32 18.92
C GLU A 50 -27.78 -11.88 19.28
N GLY A 51 -27.66 -11.05 18.24
CA GLY A 51 -27.75 -9.61 18.37
C GLY A 51 -29.09 -9.25 18.98
N SER A 52 -29.05 -8.54 20.11
CA SER A 52 -30.24 -8.08 20.81
C SER A 52 -31.08 -7.21 19.88
N GLU A 53 -32.29 -7.70 19.64
CA GLU A 53 -33.38 -7.04 18.94
C GLU A 53 -33.75 -5.67 19.51
N ASP A 54 -34.27 -4.88 18.58
CA ASP A 54 -34.99 -3.61 18.64
C ASP A 54 -35.90 -3.46 19.89
N GLY A 55 -35.34 -2.90 20.95
CA GLY A 55 -36.09 -2.31 22.06
C GLY A 55 -35.98 -0.80 21.94
N GLY A 56 -37.10 -0.12 21.63
CA GLY A 56 -37.16 1.32 21.37
C GLY A 56 -36.17 2.12 22.22
N VAL A 57 -35.13 2.63 21.57
CA VAL A 57 -34.03 3.31 22.25
C VAL A 57 -34.56 4.62 22.80
N THR A 58 -34.85 4.67 24.10
CA THR A 58 -35.19 5.91 24.79
C THR A 58 -33.99 6.85 24.70
N MET A 59 -34.08 7.82 23.80
CA MET A 59 -33.04 8.82 23.56
C MET A 59 -33.22 9.98 24.56
N ILE A 60 -32.14 10.33 25.26
CA ILE A 60 -32.12 11.46 26.18
C ILE A 60 -31.94 12.74 25.36
N THR A 61 -32.88 13.67 25.47
CA THR A 61 -32.84 14.96 24.75
C THR A 61 -32.31 16.11 25.60
N GLU A 62 -32.29 15.98 26.93
CA GLU A 62 -31.78 17.00 27.85
C GLU A 62 -31.14 16.36 29.09
N LEU A 63 -30.04 16.94 29.57
CA LEU A 63 -29.40 16.56 30.83
C LEU A 63 -29.79 17.55 31.93
N PRO A 64 -29.87 17.12 33.21
CA PRO A 64 -30.22 18.01 34.32
C PRO A 64 -29.30 19.23 34.41
N ALA A 65 -29.85 20.42 34.66
CA ALA A 65 -29.07 21.68 34.71
C ALA A 65 -28.14 21.80 35.94
N ALA A 66 -28.00 20.75 36.76
CA ALA A 66 -27.24 20.77 38.01
C ALA A 66 -25.71 20.85 37.82
N HIS A 67 -25.20 20.48 36.64
CA HIS A 67 -23.77 20.40 36.37
C HIS A 67 -23.39 21.11 35.07
N ASN A 68 -22.14 21.60 35.00
CA ASN A 68 -21.56 22.05 33.75
C ASN A 68 -21.06 20.84 32.93
N TRP A 69 -21.90 20.34 32.02
CA TRP A 69 -21.61 19.18 31.18
C TRP A 69 -20.47 19.37 30.19
N THR A 70 -20.14 20.63 29.84
CA THR A 70 -19.04 20.97 28.92
C THR A 70 -17.66 20.94 29.58
N ALA A 71 -17.60 20.96 30.92
CA ALA A 71 -16.34 20.88 31.64
C ALA A 71 -15.84 19.43 31.70
N LYS A 72 -14.52 19.26 31.58
CA LYS A 72 -13.84 17.98 31.77
C LYS A 72 -14.26 17.33 33.10
N PRO A 73 -14.70 16.06 33.10
CA PRO A 73 -14.95 15.31 34.33
C PRO A 73 -13.69 15.33 35.20
N ARG A 74 -13.86 15.55 36.51
CA ARG A 74 -12.74 15.49 37.46
C ARG A 74 -12.66 14.08 38.01
N PRO A 75 -11.78 13.21 37.47
CA PRO A 75 -11.60 11.89 38.06
C PRO A 75 -11.06 12.02 39.48
N SER A 76 -11.32 11.01 40.31
CA SER A 76 -10.68 10.87 41.62
C SER A 76 -9.15 10.71 41.53
N GLY A 77 -8.64 10.32 40.35
CA GLY A 77 -7.21 10.16 40.04
C GLY A 77 -6.61 11.33 39.24
N ARG A 78 -5.31 11.22 38.92
CA ARG A 78 -4.55 12.22 38.15
C ARG A 78 -4.88 12.22 36.65
N TRP A 79 -5.28 11.07 36.12
CA TRP A 79 -5.62 10.86 34.72
C TRP A 79 -7.11 10.59 34.58
N LEU A 80 -7.69 11.08 33.48
CA LEU A 80 -8.94 10.51 32.98
C LEU A 80 -8.60 9.37 32.03
N ASP A 81 -8.95 8.15 32.42
CA ASP A 81 -8.72 6.96 31.60
C ASP A 81 -9.74 6.94 30.45
N VAL A 82 -9.23 6.90 29.23
CA VAL A 82 -10.02 6.82 28.00
C VAL A 82 -9.59 5.58 27.24
N THR A 83 -10.52 4.63 27.12
CA THR A 83 -10.33 3.43 26.32
C THR A 83 -10.73 3.74 24.88
N VAL A 84 -9.87 3.42 23.93
CA VAL A 84 -10.11 3.69 22.51
C VAL A 84 -10.12 2.37 21.75
N ALA A 85 -11.14 2.20 20.93
CA ALA A 85 -11.19 1.23 19.84
C ALA A 85 -11.31 1.98 18.51
N ALA A 86 -10.88 1.35 17.44
CA ALA A 86 -10.97 1.89 16.09
C ALA A 86 -11.58 0.85 15.15
N HIS A 87 -12.42 1.31 14.24
CA HIS A 87 -12.91 0.52 13.14
C HIS A 87 -12.49 1.18 11.83
N LEU A 88 -11.73 0.48 11.04
CA LEU A 88 -11.14 0.95 9.79
C LEU A 88 -12.10 0.65 8.66
N GLU A 89 -12.86 1.66 8.25
CA GLU A 89 -13.96 1.50 7.29
C GLU A 89 -13.45 1.46 5.86
N SER A 90 -12.46 2.27 5.52
CA SER A 90 -11.86 2.24 4.19
C SER A 90 -10.42 2.76 4.20
N PHE A 91 -9.59 2.17 3.35
CA PHE A 91 -8.37 2.81 2.91
C PHE A 91 -8.70 3.60 1.64
N GLY A 92 -8.61 4.91 1.74
CA GLY A 92 -8.69 5.78 0.59
C GLY A 92 -7.46 5.65 -0.30
N SER A 93 -7.28 6.65 -1.17
CA SER A 93 -6.13 6.71 -2.06
C SER A 93 -4.80 6.76 -1.28
N VAL A 94 -3.90 5.82 -1.55
CA VAL A 94 -2.49 5.93 -1.20
C VAL A 94 -1.78 6.64 -2.35
N SER A 95 -1.08 7.74 -2.06
CA SER A 95 -0.38 8.53 -3.07
C SER A 95 1.12 8.48 -2.81
N GLU A 96 1.84 7.78 -3.67
CA GLU A 96 3.30 7.78 -3.64
C GLU A 96 3.83 9.19 -3.92
N LYS A 97 3.17 9.95 -4.81
CA LYS A 97 3.63 11.28 -5.22
C LYS A 97 3.71 12.25 -4.06
N THR A 98 2.68 12.25 -3.21
CA THR A 98 2.55 13.15 -2.05
C THR A 98 3.02 12.51 -0.75
N MET A 99 3.43 11.24 -0.78
CA MET A 99 3.87 10.47 0.38
C MET A 99 2.84 10.55 1.51
N ASP A 100 1.59 10.27 1.17
CA ASP A 100 0.45 10.25 2.09
C ASP A 100 -0.57 9.19 1.69
N PHE A 101 -1.46 8.90 2.64
CA PHE A 101 -2.62 8.06 2.40
C PHE A 101 -3.83 8.64 3.10
N LYS A 102 -4.99 8.46 2.47
CA LYS A 102 -6.28 8.79 3.08
C LYS A 102 -6.84 7.55 3.76
N VAL A 103 -7.42 7.71 4.93
CA VAL A 103 -8.06 6.65 5.70
C VAL A 103 -9.37 7.14 6.29
N GLU A 104 -10.39 6.29 6.26
CA GLU A 104 -11.66 6.55 6.92
C GLU A 104 -11.79 5.57 8.09
N LEU A 105 -11.93 6.13 9.29
CA LEU A 105 -11.92 5.38 10.54
C LEU A 105 -13.02 5.87 11.47
N LEU A 106 -13.69 4.94 12.12
CA LEU A 106 -14.62 5.18 13.21
C LEU A 106 -13.86 4.97 14.53
N LEU A 107 -13.66 6.05 15.28
CA LEU A 107 -13.12 5.96 16.64
C LEU A 107 -14.26 5.79 17.63
N ILE A 108 -14.08 4.81 18.52
CA ILE A 108 -14.97 4.55 19.64
C ILE A 108 -14.18 4.84 20.91
N GLN A 109 -14.64 5.81 21.69
CA GLN A 109 -13.99 6.26 22.91
C GLN A 109 -14.90 5.95 24.10
N GLU A 110 -14.33 5.43 25.18
CA GLU A 110 -15.05 5.18 26.42
C GLU A 110 -14.32 5.78 27.62
N TRP A 111 -15.04 6.57 28.41
CA TRP A 111 -14.55 7.13 29.67
C TRP A 111 -15.61 7.07 30.75
N LYS A 112 -15.19 7.27 32.00
CA LYS A 112 -16.09 7.34 33.15
C LYS A 112 -16.31 8.81 33.55
N ASP A 113 -17.57 9.21 33.64
CA ASP A 113 -18.00 10.48 34.22
C ASP A 113 -18.89 10.21 35.43
N ASP A 114 -18.33 10.38 36.63
CA ASP A 114 -19.03 10.14 37.90
C ASP A 114 -20.24 11.08 38.08
N ARG A 115 -20.32 12.21 37.35
CA ARG A 115 -21.48 13.13 37.40
C ARG A 115 -22.74 12.53 36.77
N LEU A 116 -22.56 11.55 35.87
CA LEU A 116 -23.65 10.84 35.21
C LEU A 116 -24.10 9.61 36.01
N HIS A 117 -23.41 9.31 37.12
CA HIS A 117 -23.81 8.24 38.02
C HIS A 117 -25.19 8.53 38.61
N GLU A 118 -26.04 7.51 38.65
CA GLU A 118 -27.41 7.57 39.21
C GLU A 118 -28.41 8.53 38.53
N ILE A 119 -28.01 9.27 37.49
CA ILE A 119 -28.96 10.03 36.65
C ILE A 119 -29.90 9.08 35.89
N LEU A 120 -29.38 7.91 35.53
CA LEU A 120 -30.14 6.88 34.82
C LEU A 120 -30.63 5.83 35.81
N THR A 121 -31.94 5.71 35.94
CA THR A 121 -32.59 4.67 36.76
C THR A 121 -32.81 3.43 35.88
N GLY A 122 -31.89 2.46 35.95
CA GLY A 122 -31.98 1.23 35.14
C GLY A 122 -30.66 0.48 35.01
N LYS A 123 -30.65 -0.61 34.22
CA LYS A 123 -29.45 -1.39 33.89
C LYS A 123 -28.96 -1.21 32.43
N ASN A 124 -29.74 -0.52 31.59
CA ASN A 124 -29.51 -0.47 30.15
C ASN A 124 -28.74 0.80 29.74
N TRP A 125 -28.00 0.71 28.65
CA TRP A 125 -27.39 1.85 27.99
C TRP A 125 -28.46 2.72 27.34
N LEU A 126 -28.32 4.03 27.47
CA LEU A 126 -29.24 5.01 26.89
C LEU A 126 -28.50 5.88 25.89
N SER A 127 -29.12 6.13 24.75
CA SER A 127 -28.53 6.99 23.73
C SER A 127 -28.78 8.46 24.05
N LEU A 128 -27.82 9.30 23.72
CA LEU A 128 -27.91 10.75 23.87
C LEU A 128 -28.15 11.39 22.51
N SER A 129 -29.07 12.35 22.44
CA SER A 129 -29.27 13.14 21.22
C SER A 129 -27.99 13.92 20.87
N PRO A 130 -27.61 14.00 19.58
CA PRO A 130 -26.45 14.78 19.13
C PRO A 130 -26.50 16.26 19.48
N ASP A 131 -27.69 16.81 19.78
CA ASP A 131 -27.87 18.21 20.18
C ASP A 131 -27.46 18.47 21.63
N VAL A 132 -27.35 17.42 22.46
CA VAL A 132 -26.96 17.58 23.86
C VAL A 132 -25.45 17.73 23.97
N THR A 133 -25.03 18.83 24.58
CA THR A 133 -23.61 19.11 24.79
C THR A 133 -23.09 18.35 26.02
N LEU A 134 -22.25 17.36 25.77
CA LEU A 134 -21.48 16.64 26.79
C LEU A 134 -19.99 16.78 26.47
N TRP A 135 -19.16 16.97 27.49
CA TRP A 135 -17.71 16.98 27.32
C TRP A 135 -17.25 15.65 26.72
N SER A 136 -16.43 15.72 25.68
CA SER A 136 -15.75 14.57 25.08
C SER A 136 -14.23 14.78 25.12
N PRO A 137 -13.44 13.70 25.24
CA PRO A 137 -11.99 13.80 25.25
C PRO A 137 -11.49 14.26 23.87
N HIS A 138 -10.70 15.33 23.87
CA HIS A 138 -10.06 15.80 22.65
C HIS A 138 -8.88 14.89 22.29
N VAL A 139 -8.96 14.25 21.12
CA VAL A 139 -7.90 13.42 20.55
C VAL A 139 -7.46 14.06 19.24
N ASP A 140 -6.16 14.33 19.12
CA ASP A 140 -5.58 15.00 17.95
C ASP A 140 -4.76 14.04 17.08
N PHE A 141 -4.78 14.24 15.76
CA PHE A 141 -4.00 13.42 14.82
C PHE A 141 -2.69 14.12 14.46
N SER A 142 -1.64 13.90 15.26
CA SER A 142 -0.42 14.72 15.18
C SER A 142 0.38 14.59 13.89
N ASN A 143 0.23 13.48 13.15
CA ASN A 143 0.88 13.27 11.86
C ASN A 143 -0.08 13.41 10.66
N ALA A 144 -1.29 13.92 10.87
CA ALA A 144 -2.25 14.20 9.81
C ALA A 144 -1.92 15.51 9.08
N LYS A 145 -2.08 15.50 7.75
CA LYS A 145 -2.08 16.70 6.91
C LYS A 145 -3.46 17.37 6.88
N ASN A 146 -4.52 16.56 6.94
CA ASN A 146 -5.90 17.00 6.92
C ASN A 146 -6.75 16.03 7.74
N VAL A 147 -7.67 16.56 8.53
CA VAL A 147 -8.61 15.81 9.35
C VAL A 147 -10.00 16.37 9.07
N GLN A 148 -10.93 15.50 8.67
CA GLN A 148 -12.34 15.83 8.52
C GLN A 148 -13.13 14.91 9.46
N VAL A 149 -14.02 15.51 10.26
CA VAL A 149 -14.95 14.76 11.10
C VAL A 149 -16.28 14.71 10.40
N PHE A 150 -16.83 13.52 10.18
CA PHE A 150 -18.18 13.38 9.65
C PHE A 150 -19.16 13.59 10.80
N THR A 151 -19.73 14.78 10.87
CA THR A 151 -20.91 15.01 11.70
C THR A 151 -22.11 14.40 10.99
N TYR A 152 -22.87 13.54 11.67
CA TYR A 152 -24.17 13.08 11.17
C TYR A 152 -24.99 14.31 10.75
N GLU A 153 -25.39 14.37 9.48
CA GLU A 153 -26.20 15.48 8.97
C GLU A 153 -27.45 15.61 9.84
N LYS A 154 -27.75 16.84 10.24
CA LYS A 154 -28.90 17.16 11.09
C LYS A 154 -30.22 16.60 10.53
N GLU A 155 -30.30 16.36 9.22
CA GLU A 155 -31.49 15.82 8.57
C GLU A 155 -31.77 14.35 8.92
N SER A 156 -30.79 13.59 9.41
CA SER A 156 -30.97 12.16 9.70
C SER A 156 -31.56 11.86 11.08
N HIS A 157 -31.53 12.76 12.06
CA HIS A 157 -32.12 12.70 13.44
C HIS A 157 -32.13 11.35 14.23
N GLN A 158 -31.58 10.25 13.71
CA GLN A 158 -31.86 8.88 14.19
C GLN A 158 -30.60 8.12 14.63
N ALA A 159 -29.41 8.52 14.20
CA ALA A 159 -28.17 7.89 14.66
C ALA A 159 -27.60 8.65 15.86
N ALA A 160 -27.85 8.13 17.07
CA ALA A 160 -27.09 8.56 18.23
C ALA A 160 -25.63 8.14 18.07
N ASN A 161 -24.71 9.01 18.48
CA ASN A 161 -23.27 8.75 18.46
C ASN A 161 -22.70 8.61 19.88
N THR A 162 -23.53 8.77 20.90
CA THR A 162 -23.14 8.77 22.30
C THR A 162 -24.12 7.94 23.10
N TRP A 163 -23.60 7.03 23.93
CA TRP A 163 -24.37 6.19 24.82
C TRP A 163 -23.83 6.30 26.25
N ILE A 164 -24.75 6.32 27.21
CA ILE A 164 -24.44 6.48 28.63
C ILE A 164 -24.93 5.24 29.37
N SER A 165 -24.07 4.71 30.23
CA SER A 165 -24.35 3.60 31.14
C SER A 165 -24.83 4.13 32.50
N PRO A 166 -25.67 3.38 33.24
CA PRO A 166 -26.03 3.69 34.64
C PRO A 166 -24.82 3.79 35.59
N LEU A 167 -23.69 3.18 35.22
CA LEU A 167 -22.43 3.26 35.97
C LEU A 167 -21.65 4.57 35.70
N GLY A 168 -22.19 5.48 34.88
CA GLY A 168 -21.51 6.71 34.47
C GLY A 168 -20.44 6.49 33.39
N LEU A 169 -20.45 5.33 32.70
CA LEU A 169 -19.60 5.13 31.51
C LEU A 169 -20.25 5.82 30.31
N VAL A 170 -19.44 6.53 29.53
CA VAL A 170 -19.87 7.19 28.30
C VAL A 170 -19.12 6.55 27.14
N ASN A 171 -19.85 6.02 26.17
CA ASN A 171 -19.33 5.55 24.89
C ASN A 171 -19.63 6.62 23.83
N HIS A 172 -18.61 7.09 23.12
CA HIS A 172 -18.74 8.11 22.10
C HIS A 172 -18.09 7.64 20.80
N GLN A 173 -18.79 7.83 19.69
CA GLN A 173 -18.39 7.38 18.37
C GLN A 173 -18.26 8.56 17.41
N LEU A 174 -17.13 8.63 16.73
CA LEU A 174 -16.86 9.66 15.74
C LEU A 174 -16.19 9.05 14.52
N LYS A 175 -16.76 9.34 13.35
CA LYS A 175 -16.19 8.94 12.07
C LYS A 175 -15.28 10.06 11.55
N TYR A 176 -14.06 9.69 11.20
CA TYR A 176 -13.02 10.57 10.71
C TYR A 176 -12.60 10.17 9.31
N SER A 177 -12.39 11.16 8.44
CA SER A 177 -11.63 11.04 7.19
C SER A 177 -10.31 11.77 7.40
N VAL A 178 -9.22 11.02 7.48
CA VAL A 178 -7.88 11.55 7.81
C VAL A 178 -6.93 11.31 6.65
N THR A 179 -6.17 12.34 6.27
CA THR A 179 -5.05 12.20 5.34
C THR A 179 -3.76 12.28 6.13
N VAL A 180 -3.00 11.18 6.18
CA VAL A 180 -1.82 11.03 7.03
C VAL A 180 -0.56 10.95 6.20
N LYS A 181 0.52 11.58 6.66
CA LYS A 181 1.83 11.50 6.01
C LYS A 181 2.41 10.08 6.18
N CYS A 182 2.77 9.44 5.07
CA CYS A 182 3.45 8.15 5.06
C CYS A 182 4.71 8.23 4.18
N LEU A 183 5.87 8.22 4.81
CA LEU A 183 7.16 8.27 4.12
C LEU A 183 7.51 6.88 3.57
N MET A 184 7.13 6.62 2.33
CA MET A 184 7.32 5.32 1.69
C MET A 184 8.76 5.13 1.20
N ASP A 185 9.28 3.91 1.31
CA ASP A 185 10.56 3.50 0.74
C ASP A 185 10.34 2.81 -0.60
N LEU A 186 10.63 3.51 -1.70
CA LEU A 186 10.33 3.06 -3.06
C LEU A 186 11.51 2.35 -3.73
N ARG A 187 12.61 2.04 -3.01
CA ARG A 187 13.81 1.41 -3.61
C ARG A 187 13.48 0.09 -4.31
N ARG A 188 12.57 -0.70 -3.73
CA ARG A 188 12.13 -1.99 -4.28
C ARG A 188 10.85 -1.91 -5.12
N TYR A 189 10.37 -0.71 -5.46
CA TYR A 189 9.13 -0.55 -6.21
C TYR A 189 9.13 -1.36 -7.52
N PRO A 190 8.06 -2.14 -7.84
CA PRO A 190 6.80 -2.33 -7.11
C PRO A 190 6.76 -3.55 -6.16
N LEU A 191 7.91 -4.18 -5.85
CA LEU A 191 8.06 -5.32 -4.92
C LEU A 191 8.26 -4.85 -3.47
N ASP A 192 7.74 -3.67 -3.14
CA ASP A 192 7.94 -2.97 -1.89
C ASP A 192 6.86 -3.33 -0.84
N THR A 193 7.24 -3.21 0.43
CA THR A 193 6.33 -3.24 1.58
C THR A 193 6.48 -1.91 2.31
N GLN A 194 5.37 -1.28 2.65
CA GLN A 194 5.33 0.03 3.28
C GLN A 194 4.78 -0.06 4.70
N THR A 195 5.31 0.77 5.59
CA THR A 195 4.81 0.89 6.96
C THR A 195 4.29 2.32 7.15
N CYS A 196 2.97 2.46 7.20
CA CYS A 196 2.31 3.75 7.37
C CYS A 196 1.76 3.88 8.78
N THR A 197 2.07 4.97 9.47
CA THR A 197 1.70 5.18 10.88
C THR A 197 0.62 6.23 11.02
N ILE A 198 -0.30 6.05 11.96
CA ILE A 198 -1.32 7.02 12.39
C ILE A 198 -1.09 7.24 13.88
N VAL A 199 -0.95 8.49 14.31
CA VAL A 199 -0.70 8.85 15.72
C VAL A 199 -1.86 9.68 16.24
N LEU A 200 -2.38 9.29 17.40
CA LEU A 200 -3.45 9.96 18.13
C LEU A 200 -2.91 10.44 19.48
N ASP A 201 -2.90 11.74 19.71
CA ASP A 201 -2.40 12.35 20.94
C ASP A 201 -3.54 12.77 21.88
N GLY A 202 -3.42 12.39 23.15
CA GLY A 202 -4.34 12.72 24.23
C GLY A 202 -3.74 13.76 25.17
N PHE A 203 -4.28 14.97 25.11
CA PHE A 203 -3.80 16.11 25.90
C PHE A 203 -4.59 16.29 27.22
N GLU A 204 -4.22 17.32 27.99
CA GLU A 204 -4.94 17.77 29.18
C GLU A 204 -5.12 16.72 30.30
N GLY A 205 -4.17 15.79 30.47
CA GLY A 205 -4.26 14.76 31.52
C GLY A 205 -5.27 13.66 31.19
N ILE A 206 -5.35 13.26 29.93
CA ILE A 206 -6.05 12.07 29.45
C ILE A 206 -5.04 10.93 29.28
N ARG A 207 -5.37 9.74 29.81
CA ARG A 207 -4.62 8.51 29.56
C ARG A 207 -5.37 7.68 28.54
N LEU A 208 -4.92 7.72 27.29
CA LEU A 208 -5.44 6.88 26.23
C LEU A 208 -4.99 5.43 26.44
N SER A 209 -5.77 4.45 25.99
CA SER A 209 -5.31 3.05 25.93
C SER A 209 -6.11 2.29 24.89
N TRP A 210 -5.46 1.39 24.15
CA TRP A 210 -6.16 0.48 23.26
C TRP A 210 -6.92 -0.56 24.07
N GLY A 211 -8.23 -0.68 23.82
CA GLY A 211 -9.07 -1.65 24.47
C GLY A 211 -10.48 -1.62 23.90
N TYR A 212 -11.27 -2.65 24.18
CA TYR A 212 -12.63 -2.72 23.69
C TYR A 212 -13.61 -2.11 24.71
N PRO A 213 -14.45 -1.13 24.33
CA PRO A 213 -15.42 -0.50 25.22
C PRO A 213 -16.40 -1.51 25.83
N GLY A 214 -16.81 -1.25 27.08
CA GLY A 214 -17.67 -2.12 27.88
C GLY A 214 -19.08 -2.33 27.35
N ILE A 215 -19.58 -1.47 26.44
CA ILE A 215 -20.86 -1.68 25.73
C ILE A 215 -20.74 -2.77 24.65
N TRP A 216 -19.55 -2.99 24.10
CA TRP A 216 -19.37 -3.83 22.92
C TRP A 216 -18.77 -5.22 23.22
N ARG A 217 -18.21 -5.49 24.41
CA ARG A 217 -17.61 -6.73 25.02
C ARG A 217 -17.28 -8.01 24.21
N ASN A 218 -17.92 -8.32 23.11
CA ASN A 218 -17.77 -9.54 22.30
C ASN A 218 -16.66 -9.48 21.24
N ARG A 219 -15.80 -8.45 21.19
CA ARG A 219 -14.67 -8.42 20.24
C ARG A 219 -13.33 -8.58 20.93
N GLU A 220 -12.47 -9.38 20.29
CA GLU A 220 -11.16 -9.77 20.81
C GLU A 220 -10.07 -8.73 20.52
N ALA A 221 -10.26 -7.87 19.51
CA ALA A 221 -9.30 -6.84 19.12
C ALA A 221 -9.88 -5.40 19.18
N PRO A 222 -9.12 -4.41 19.68
CA PRO A 222 -9.49 -2.99 19.69
C PRO A 222 -9.47 -2.34 18.31
N LEU A 223 -8.85 -2.96 17.30
CA LEU A 223 -8.94 -2.53 15.91
C LEU A 223 -9.61 -3.61 15.08
N THR A 224 -10.61 -3.19 14.32
CA THR A 224 -11.28 -4.03 13.32
C THR A 224 -11.24 -3.31 11.97
N SER A 225 -11.36 -4.03 10.87
CA SER A 225 -11.36 -3.42 9.54
C SER A 225 -12.41 -4.04 8.63
N ASP A 226 -13.07 -3.22 7.82
CA ASP A 226 -13.81 -3.71 6.68
C ASP A 226 -12.84 -4.05 5.55
N ILE A 227 -12.67 -5.35 5.30
CA ILE A 227 -11.77 -5.83 4.26
C ILE A 227 -12.42 -5.73 2.88
N THR A 228 -13.74 -5.65 2.78
CA THR A 228 -14.42 -5.60 1.48
C THR A 228 -14.23 -4.26 0.78
N SER A 229 -14.07 -3.18 1.54
CA SER A 229 -13.79 -1.82 1.06
C SER A 229 -12.30 -1.59 0.74
N LEU A 230 -11.43 -2.54 1.08
CA LEU A 230 -9.97 -2.51 0.89
C LEU A 230 -9.55 -2.80 -0.57
N HIS A 231 -10.30 -2.31 -1.56
CA HIS A 231 -9.96 -2.40 -2.98
C HIS A 231 -8.84 -1.40 -3.35
N SER A 232 -7.63 -1.65 -2.84
CA SER A 232 -6.46 -0.79 -3.06
C SER A 232 -5.33 -1.51 -3.80
N GLN A 233 -4.36 -0.74 -4.28
CA GLN A 233 -3.09 -1.20 -4.82
C GLN A 233 -2.21 -1.95 -3.80
N PHE A 234 -2.58 -1.94 -2.51
CA PHE A 234 -1.92 -2.63 -1.42
C PHE A 234 -2.85 -3.65 -0.74
N GLN A 235 -2.24 -4.67 -0.18
CA GLN A 235 -2.81 -5.63 0.75
C GLN A 235 -2.37 -5.26 2.18
N LEU A 236 -3.31 -5.23 3.12
CA LEU A 236 -2.98 -5.08 4.53
C LEU A 236 -2.46 -6.43 5.07
N SER A 237 -1.22 -6.46 5.52
CA SER A 237 -0.56 -7.70 5.97
C SER A 237 -0.51 -7.82 7.49
N ARG A 238 -0.25 -6.72 8.20
CA ARG A 238 -0.14 -6.67 9.66
C ARG A 238 -0.52 -5.30 10.16
N VAL A 239 -1.06 -5.25 11.38
CA VAL A 239 -1.27 -4.00 12.10
C VAL A 239 -0.62 -4.07 13.48
N ASP A 240 0.27 -3.12 13.76
CA ASP A 240 0.89 -2.97 15.07
C ASP A 240 0.30 -1.75 15.78
N MET A 241 -0.23 -1.96 16.99
CA MET A 241 -0.84 -0.93 17.83
C MET A 241 0.02 -0.70 19.05
N LYS A 242 0.29 0.57 19.37
CA LYS A 242 1.11 0.95 20.53
C LYS A 242 0.38 2.00 21.35
N SER A 243 0.56 1.95 22.66
CA SER A 243 0.11 2.96 23.61
C SER A 243 1.30 3.37 24.45
N TYR A 244 1.65 4.65 24.39
CA TYR A 244 2.84 5.18 25.05
C TYR A 244 2.62 6.54 25.70
N VAL A 245 3.46 6.87 26.66
CA VAL A 245 3.52 8.18 27.32
C VAL A 245 4.78 8.90 26.87
N THR A 246 4.68 10.18 26.56
CA THR A 246 5.80 11.02 26.11
C THR A 246 5.68 12.43 26.72
N SER A 247 6.68 13.28 26.46
CA SER A 247 6.71 14.65 26.99
C SER A 247 7.10 15.67 25.92
N PHE A 248 6.56 16.88 26.03
CA PHE A 248 6.94 18.02 25.19
C PHE A 248 8.37 18.50 25.43
N ILE A 249 9.01 18.14 26.56
CA ILE A 249 10.36 18.58 26.89
C ILE A 249 11.37 17.54 26.40
N PRO A 250 12.19 17.85 25.38
CA PRO A 250 13.10 16.90 24.75
C PRO A 250 14.30 16.46 25.62
N TYR A 251 14.50 17.08 26.80
CA TYR A 251 15.68 16.89 27.67
C TYR A 251 15.44 16.11 28.96
N SER A 252 14.28 15.47 29.15
CA SER A 252 14.20 14.46 30.21
C SER A 252 15.02 13.24 29.79
N LYS A 253 16.04 12.86 30.58
CA LYS A 253 16.77 11.60 30.40
C LYS A 253 15.81 10.43 30.65
N GLY A 254 15.06 10.03 29.63
CA GLY A 254 14.06 8.96 29.72
C GLY A 254 13.06 9.04 28.58
N LYS A 255 13.29 8.22 27.56
CA LYS A 255 12.45 7.98 26.39
C LYS A 255 10.97 7.83 26.79
N GLY A 256 10.05 8.26 25.92
CA GLY A 256 8.65 7.89 26.07
C GLY A 256 8.51 6.39 26.37
N CYS A 257 7.61 6.03 27.28
CA CYS A 257 7.44 4.65 27.74
C CYS A 257 6.21 4.04 27.09
N THR A 258 6.38 2.89 26.43
CA THR A 258 5.27 2.16 25.82
C THR A 258 4.73 1.15 26.84
N TYR A 259 3.50 1.37 27.32
CA TYR A 259 2.89 0.51 28.35
C TYR A 259 2.02 -0.61 27.75
N SER A 260 1.63 -0.49 26.49
CA SER A 260 0.89 -1.54 25.78
C SER A 260 1.33 -1.59 24.32
N THR A 261 1.58 -2.80 23.82
CA THR A 261 1.80 -3.09 22.40
C THR A 261 0.94 -4.29 22.00
N MET A 262 0.36 -4.23 20.82
CA MET A 262 -0.40 -5.33 20.24
C MET A 262 -0.05 -5.47 18.77
N SER A 263 0.15 -6.68 18.29
CA SER A 263 0.44 -6.96 16.89
C SER A 263 -0.60 -7.94 16.37
N CYS A 264 -1.27 -7.60 15.27
CA CYS A 264 -2.34 -8.39 14.68
C CYS A 264 -2.00 -8.78 13.24
N ASP A 265 -2.07 -10.06 12.92
CA ASP A 265 -1.84 -10.57 11.57
C ASP A 265 -3.12 -10.47 10.71
N TYR A 266 -3.03 -9.75 9.60
CA TYR A 266 -4.13 -9.52 8.66
C TYR A 266 -3.96 -10.30 7.35
N SER A 267 -2.94 -11.16 7.22
CA SER A 267 -2.70 -11.93 5.99
C SER A 267 -3.87 -12.81 5.56
N ALA A 268 -4.62 -13.37 6.53
CA ALA A 268 -5.82 -14.19 6.27
C ALA A 268 -6.97 -13.41 5.63
N ALA A 269 -6.91 -12.06 5.59
CA ALA A 269 -7.87 -11.20 4.89
C ALA A 269 -8.06 -11.55 3.41
N GLU A 270 -7.07 -12.17 2.75
CA GLU A 270 -7.20 -12.58 1.34
C GLU A 270 -8.25 -13.66 1.08
N THR A 271 -8.62 -14.43 2.11
CA THR A 271 -9.72 -15.41 2.01
C THR A 271 -11.07 -14.73 1.75
N CYS A 272 -11.27 -13.51 2.26
CA CYS A 272 -12.44 -12.69 1.94
C CYS A 272 -12.47 -12.29 0.45
N PHE A 273 -11.31 -12.15 -0.20
CA PHE A 273 -11.20 -11.71 -1.61
C PHE A 273 -11.25 -12.83 -2.65
N SER A 274 -10.71 -14.00 -2.34
CA SER A 274 -10.45 -15.05 -3.35
C SER A 274 -11.63 -15.99 -3.62
N SER A 275 -12.58 -16.14 -2.70
CA SER A 275 -13.65 -17.18 -2.83
C SER A 275 -15.06 -16.76 -2.43
N ARG A 276 -15.27 -15.69 -1.62
CA ARG A 276 -16.58 -15.37 -1.00
C ARG A 276 -17.26 -14.07 -1.45
N LEU A 277 -16.63 -13.24 -2.29
CA LEU A 277 -17.19 -11.93 -2.66
C LEU A 277 -18.37 -12.00 -3.66
N ARG A 278 -18.54 -13.11 -4.40
CA ARG A 278 -19.66 -13.24 -5.35
C ARG A 278 -21.01 -13.46 -4.64
N SER A 279 -21.00 -13.98 -3.41
CA SER A 279 -22.20 -14.15 -2.57
C SER A 279 -22.52 -12.91 -1.74
N CYS A 280 -21.52 -12.15 -1.28
CA CYS A 280 -21.73 -10.94 -0.46
C CYS A 280 -22.31 -9.73 -1.24
N LEU A 281 -22.10 -9.66 -2.56
CA LEU A 281 -22.69 -8.60 -3.40
C LEU A 281 -24.20 -8.77 -3.66
N ILE A 282 -24.79 -9.93 -3.35
CA ILE A 282 -26.16 -10.28 -3.72
C ILE A 282 -27.08 -10.39 -2.48
N ARG A 283 -26.54 -10.68 -1.28
CA ARG A 283 -27.34 -10.87 -0.06
C ARG A 283 -26.54 -10.44 1.18
N THR A 284 -26.99 -9.38 1.86
CA THR A 284 -26.36 -8.81 3.07
C THR A 284 -26.61 -9.60 4.35
N ASP A 285 -27.36 -10.69 4.28
CA ASP A 285 -27.82 -11.48 5.43
C ASP A 285 -27.10 -12.84 5.52
N ASN A 286 -25.81 -12.87 5.17
CA ASN A 286 -24.97 -14.06 5.24
C ASN A 286 -23.92 -13.86 6.36
N PRO A 287 -23.86 -14.72 7.40
CA PRO A 287 -22.90 -14.60 8.50
C PRO A 287 -21.43 -14.58 8.05
N GLU A 288 -21.13 -15.17 6.88
CA GLU A 288 -19.79 -15.15 6.31
C GLU A 288 -19.33 -13.74 5.86
N CYS A 289 -20.26 -12.84 5.54
CA CYS A 289 -19.95 -11.48 5.09
C CYS A 289 -19.74 -10.53 6.28
N GLU A 290 -20.47 -10.74 7.39
CA GLU A 290 -20.28 -9.99 8.64
C GLU A 290 -18.88 -10.22 9.23
N PHE A 291 -18.34 -11.43 9.07
CA PHE A 291 -16.96 -11.73 9.43
C PHE A 291 -15.93 -10.87 8.65
N CYS A 292 -16.17 -10.62 7.36
CA CYS A 292 -15.24 -9.85 6.52
C CYS A 292 -15.35 -8.33 6.72
N THR A 293 -16.50 -7.83 7.16
CA THR A 293 -16.69 -6.40 7.50
C THR A 293 -16.19 -6.08 8.92
N GLY A 294 -16.23 -7.04 9.84
CA GLY A 294 -15.78 -6.89 11.22
C GLY A 294 -14.42 -7.48 11.54
N PHE A 295 -13.61 -7.82 10.53
CA PHE A 295 -12.44 -8.67 10.70
C PHE A 295 -11.41 -8.10 11.68
N SER A 296 -11.04 -8.93 12.65
CA SER A 296 -9.90 -8.75 13.53
C SER A 296 -8.86 -9.81 13.20
N GLY A 297 -7.61 -9.38 12.98
CA GLY A 297 -6.50 -10.30 12.78
C GLY A 297 -6.20 -11.15 14.03
N ASP A 298 -5.30 -12.13 13.89
CA ASP A 298 -4.78 -12.87 15.05
C ASP A 298 -3.82 -11.97 15.84
N CYS A 299 -4.20 -11.61 17.07
CA CYS A 299 -3.57 -10.56 17.85
C CYS A 299 -2.80 -11.08 19.06
N SER A 300 -1.53 -10.68 19.19
CA SER A 300 -0.73 -10.89 20.38
C SER A 300 -0.53 -9.59 21.15
N GLN A 301 -0.88 -9.58 22.45
CA GLN A 301 -0.74 -8.41 23.33
C GLN A 301 0.42 -8.57 24.31
N GLN A 302 1.23 -7.51 24.44
CA GLN A 302 2.26 -7.38 25.46
C GLN A 302 2.07 -6.08 26.25
N ARG A 303 2.08 -6.17 27.58
CA ARG A 303 1.98 -5.02 28.50
C ARG A 303 3.30 -4.83 29.25
N GLN A 304 3.63 -3.58 29.53
CA GLN A 304 4.83 -3.21 30.28
C GLN A 304 4.50 -2.16 31.33
N ASN A 305 5.12 -2.26 32.50
CA ASN A 305 4.91 -1.28 33.57
C ASN A 305 5.71 -0.01 33.28
N CYS A 306 5.01 1.12 33.16
CA CYS A 306 5.60 2.42 32.89
C CYS A 306 5.47 3.38 34.09
N SER A 307 6.54 3.52 34.86
CA SER A 307 6.58 4.46 36.00
C SER A 307 6.38 5.93 35.63
N LEU A 308 6.57 6.28 34.35
CA LEU A 308 6.31 7.63 33.80
C LEU A 308 4.81 7.96 33.76
N VAL A 309 3.95 6.96 33.62
CA VAL A 309 2.49 7.16 33.66
C VAL A 309 2.07 7.60 35.06
N ASP A 310 2.71 7.08 36.11
CA ASP A 310 2.37 7.44 37.50
C ASP A 310 2.91 8.82 37.91
N LYS A 311 4.02 9.28 37.30
CA LYS A 311 4.72 10.54 37.61
C LYS A 311 4.36 11.70 36.65
N ALA A 312 3.15 11.68 36.12
CA ALA A 312 2.69 12.49 34.99
C ALA A 312 2.70 14.02 35.16
N ASP A 313 3.74 14.74 34.74
CA ASP A 313 3.76 16.20 34.79
C ASP A 313 2.85 16.88 33.75
N ARG A 314 2.60 18.19 33.91
CA ARG A 314 1.80 19.00 32.94
C ARG A 314 2.36 18.98 31.51
N PHE A 315 3.63 18.60 31.37
CA PHE A 315 4.30 18.49 30.08
C PHE A 315 4.31 17.07 29.52
N THR A 316 3.62 16.11 30.17
CA THR A 316 3.47 14.73 29.71
C THR A 316 2.11 14.52 29.08
N TYR A 317 2.07 13.75 28.01
CA TYR A 317 0.86 13.38 27.30
C TYR A 317 0.93 11.93 26.88
N THR A 318 -0.23 11.31 26.63
CA THR A 318 -0.30 9.94 26.16
C THR A 318 -0.66 9.92 24.69
N ALA A 319 -0.15 8.93 23.98
CA ALA A 319 -0.34 8.77 22.56
C ALA A 319 -0.70 7.32 22.23
N LEU A 320 -1.54 7.17 21.22
CA LEU A 320 -1.84 5.91 20.58
C LEU A 320 -1.27 5.93 19.17
N GLU A 321 -0.72 4.80 18.73
CA GLU A 321 -0.19 4.66 17.39
C GLU A 321 -0.73 3.40 16.74
N ILE A 322 -1.11 3.51 15.47
CA ILE A 322 -1.48 2.42 14.57
C ILE A 322 -0.43 2.37 13.46
N GLN A 323 0.30 1.28 13.32
CA GLN A 323 1.24 1.05 12.22
C GLN A 323 0.66 -0.01 11.28
N LEU A 324 0.41 0.40 10.04
CA LEU A 324 -0.19 -0.43 8.99
C LEU A 324 0.92 -0.94 8.09
N LEU A 325 1.12 -2.26 8.04
CA LEU A 325 2.07 -2.91 7.15
C LEU A 325 1.37 -3.30 5.85
N LEU A 326 1.71 -2.60 4.78
CA LEU A 326 1.06 -2.66 3.48
C LEU A 326 1.98 -3.33 2.45
N HIS A 327 1.52 -4.40 1.83
CA HIS A 327 2.24 -5.10 0.76
C HIS A 327 1.65 -4.74 -0.61
N ARG A 328 2.47 -4.41 -1.61
CA ARG A 328 1.95 -3.97 -2.92
C ARG A 328 1.49 -5.16 -3.76
N ARG A 329 0.32 -5.05 -4.40
CA ARG A 329 -0.15 -6.05 -5.36
C ARG A 329 0.58 -5.90 -6.70
N LEU A 330 1.28 -6.95 -7.12
CA LEU A 330 2.18 -6.92 -8.28
C LEU A 330 1.48 -7.09 -9.65
N SER A 331 0.28 -7.69 -9.69
CA SER A 331 -0.40 -8.14 -10.93
C SER A 331 -0.58 -7.03 -11.98
N TYR A 332 -0.99 -5.83 -11.55
CA TYR A 332 -1.16 -4.67 -12.43
C TYR A 332 0.17 -4.25 -13.09
N HIS A 333 1.25 -4.20 -12.31
CA HIS A 333 2.56 -3.81 -12.81
C HIS A 333 3.12 -4.84 -13.79
N LEU A 334 2.86 -6.13 -13.57
CA LEU A 334 3.26 -7.18 -14.52
C LEU A 334 2.61 -6.97 -15.89
N LEU A 335 1.28 -6.82 -15.93
CA LEU A 335 0.52 -6.72 -17.17
C LEU A 335 0.75 -5.41 -17.92
N GLN A 336 0.89 -4.29 -17.20
CA GLN A 336 0.99 -2.98 -17.84
C GLN A 336 2.42 -2.52 -18.13
N MET A 337 3.41 -3.12 -17.47
CA MET A 337 4.78 -2.63 -17.50
C MET A 337 5.78 -3.72 -17.87
N TYR A 338 5.91 -4.78 -17.07
CA TYR A 338 6.93 -5.81 -17.29
C TYR A 338 6.69 -6.63 -18.55
N ILE A 339 5.45 -7.09 -18.78
CA ILE A 339 5.10 -7.90 -19.96
C ILE A 339 5.27 -7.11 -21.27
N PRO A 340 4.73 -5.87 -21.40
CA PRO A 340 4.92 -5.10 -22.63
C PRO A 340 6.37 -4.69 -22.88
N SER A 341 7.13 -4.33 -21.84
CA SER A 341 8.55 -3.97 -22.00
C SER A 341 9.39 -5.18 -22.43
N GLY A 342 9.14 -6.36 -21.85
CA GLY A 342 9.74 -7.61 -22.30
C GLY A 342 9.37 -7.94 -23.75
N ALA A 343 8.09 -7.79 -24.13
CA ALA A 343 7.63 -8.00 -25.49
C ALA A 343 8.29 -7.04 -26.49
N ILE A 344 8.50 -5.77 -26.14
CA ILE A 344 9.22 -4.80 -26.99
C ILE A 344 10.67 -5.25 -27.23
N VAL A 345 11.35 -5.74 -26.19
CA VAL A 345 12.72 -6.28 -26.35
C VAL A 345 12.71 -7.48 -27.30
N VAL A 346 11.78 -8.42 -27.15
CA VAL A 346 11.66 -9.57 -28.06
C VAL A 346 11.33 -9.13 -29.49
N MET A 347 10.44 -8.14 -29.65
CA MET A 347 10.12 -7.57 -30.97
C MET A 347 11.31 -6.92 -31.64
N SER A 348 12.24 -6.32 -30.87
CA SER A 348 13.48 -5.78 -31.44
C SER A 348 14.33 -6.88 -32.08
N TRP A 349 14.32 -8.11 -31.55
CA TRP A 349 15.07 -9.24 -32.10
C TRP A 349 14.55 -9.76 -33.45
N VAL A 350 13.32 -9.40 -33.82
CA VAL A 350 12.78 -9.71 -35.16
C VAL A 350 13.64 -9.07 -36.25
N SER A 351 14.30 -7.95 -35.95
CA SER A 351 15.21 -7.29 -36.89
C SER A 351 16.36 -8.19 -37.37
N PHE A 352 16.80 -9.16 -36.56
CA PHE A 352 17.86 -10.12 -36.92
C PHE A 352 17.42 -11.12 -37.99
N TRP A 353 16.11 -11.34 -38.14
CA TRP A 353 15.54 -12.28 -39.12
C TRP A 353 15.29 -11.63 -40.47
N ILE A 354 15.11 -10.30 -40.50
CA ILE A 354 14.88 -9.55 -41.73
C ILE A 354 16.10 -9.62 -42.63
N ASP A 355 15.93 -9.57 -43.94
CA ASP A 355 17.08 -9.57 -44.86
C ASP A 355 17.93 -8.29 -44.73
N GLU A 356 19.23 -8.43 -44.95
CA GLU A 356 20.20 -7.33 -44.79
C GLU A 356 20.05 -6.25 -45.85
N GLY A 357 19.50 -6.58 -47.02
CA GLY A 357 19.18 -5.60 -48.06
C GLY A 357 18.04 -4.66 -47.70
N SER A 358 17.21 -5.01 -46.71
CA SER A 358 16.00 -4.26 -46.34
C SER A 358 16.25 -3.21 -45.25
N VAL A 359 17.18 -2.29 -45.53
CA VAL A 359 17.57 -1.20 -44.60
C VAL A 359 16.37 -0.42 -44.03
N PRO A 360 15.36 0.02 -44.82
CA PRO A 360 14.24 0.80 -44.29
C PRO A 360 13.40 0.06 -43.24
N ALA A 361 13.21 -1.26 -43.42
CA ALA A 361 12.43 -2.08 -42.50
C ALA A 361 13.13 -2.24 -41.15
N ARG A 362 14.46 -2.50 -41.17
CA ARG A 362 15.26 -2.67 -39.95
C ARG A 362 15.40 -1.37 -39.16
N VAL A 363 15.69 -0.25 -39.83
CA VAL A 363 15.75 1.08 -39.19
C VAL A 363 14.40 1.46 -38.60
N GLY A 364 13.31 1.24 -39.35
CA GLY A 364 11.95 1.51 -38.88
C GLY A 364 11.63 0.75 -37.59
N LEU A 365 11.93 -0.56 -37.52
CA LEU A 365 11.74 -1.36 -36.32
C LEU A 365 12.64 -0.94 -35.16
N GLY A 366 13.92 -0.63 -35.42
CA GLY A 366 14.85 -0.21 -34.38
C GLY A 366 14.47 1.14 -33.75
N ILE A 367 14.16 2.15 -34.55
CA ILE A 367 13.75 3.47 -34.03
C ILE A 367 12.40 3.38 -33.33
N THR A 368 11.43 2.64 -33.87
CA THR A 368 10.11 2.51 -33.26
C THR A 368 10.17 1.76 -31.92
N THR A 369 11.00 0.72 -31.79
CA THR A 369 11.17 0.00 -30.52
C THR A 369 11.82 0.86 -29.44
N VAL A 370 12.86 1.63 -29.78
CA VAL A 370 13.48 2.64 -28.87
C VAL A 370 12.46 3.70 -28.45
N LEU A 371 11.73 4.29 -29.41
CA LEU A 371 10.71 5.30 -29.10
C LEU A 371 9.58 4.73 -28.22
N THR A 372 9.16 3.49 -28.48
CA THR A 372 8.10 2.82 -27.71
C THR A 372 8.56 2.55 -26.28
N MET A 373 9.80 2.09 -26.09
CA MET A 373 10.38 1.85 -24.77
C MET A 373 10.56 3.18 -23.99
N THR A 374 11.09 4.22 -24.66
CA THR A 374 11.18 5.58 -24.09
C THR A 374 9.79 6.09 -23.67
N SER A 375 8.77 5.94 -24.53
CA SER A 375 7.39 6.31 -24.20
C SER A 375 6.84 5.53 -23.01
N GLN A 376 7.08 4.22 -22.94
CA GLN A 376 6.66 3.38 -21.82
C GLN A 376 7.33 3.81 -20.49
N SER A 377 8.60 4.20 -20.52
CA SER A 377 9.35 4.65 -19.34
C SER A 377 8.71 5.88 -18.68
N THR A 378 8.14 6.79 -19.48
CA THR A 378 7.41 7.97 -18.96
C THR A 378 6.16 7.64 -18.15
N ARG A 379 5.64 6.41 -18.21
CA ARG A 379 4.52 5.96 -17.34
C ARG A 379 4.88 5.96 -15.86
N THR A 380 6.18 6.03 -15.52
CA THR A 380 6.66 6.19 -14.15
C THR A 380 6.69 7.65 -13.65
N ALA A 381 6.36 8.62 -14.50
CA ALA A 381 6.30 10.04 -14.17
C ALA A 381 5.31 10.48 -13.06
N PRO A 382 4.15 9.81 -12.82
CA PRO A 382 3.26 10.24 -11.75
C PRO A 382 3.79 9.93 -10.34
N MET A 383 4.90 9.19 -10.23
CA MET A 383 5.56 8.84 -8.98
C MET A 383 6.40 10.00 -8.44
N PRO A 384 6.74 10.03 -7.13
CA PRO A 384 7.53 11.11 -6.55
C PRO A 384 8.95 11.11 -7.13
N GLN A 385 9.52 12.30 -7.25
CA GLN A 385 10.92 12.48 -7.65
C GLN A 385 11.82 12.11 -6.47
N VAL A 386 12.20 10.84 -6.39
CA VAL A 386 13.19 10.33 -5.44
C VAL A 386 14.57 10.37 -6.09
N SER A 387 15.61 10.63 -5.28
CA SER A 387 17.00 10.75 -5.76
C SER A 387 17.71 9.40 -5.97
N TYR A 388 17.12 8.30 -5.50
CA TYR A 388 17.68 6.96 -5.61
C TYR A 388 17.06 6.18 -6.77
N ALA A 389 17.84 5.24 -7.32
CA ALA A 389 17.35 4.32 -8.34
C ALA A 389 16.32 3.34 -7.73
N ARG A 390 15.17 3.21 -8.37
CA ARG A 390 14.13 2.23 -8.02
C ARG A 390 14.31 0.98 -8.88
N ALA A 391 13.90 -0.19 -8.37
CA ALA A 391 13.99 -1.45 -9.12
C ALA A 391 13.32 -1.38 -10.50
N VAL A 392 12.18 -0.69 -10.59
CA VAL A 392 11.49 -0.44 -11.86
C VAL A 392 12.28 0.41 -12.86
N ASP A 393 13.02 1.42 -12.39
CA ASP A 393 13.83 2.28 -13.24
C ASP A 393 15.02 1.50 -13.81
N VAL A 394 15.65 0.67 -12.97
CA VAL A 394 16.74 -0.22 -13.38
C VAL A 394 16.26 -1.19 -14.46
N TRP A 395 15.06 -1.77 -14.29
CA TRP A 395 14.44 -2.65 -15.29
C TRP A 395 14.24 -1.94 -16.63
N LEU A 396 13.60 -0.77 -16.62
CA LEU A 396 13.33 0.00 -17.84
C LEU A 396 14.61 0.46 -18.54
N VAL A 397 15.60 0.93 -17.79
CA VAL A 397 16.90 1.35 -18.35
C VAL A 397 17.62 0.14 -18.96
N ALA A 398 17.59 -1.03 -18.33
CA ALA A 398 18.16 -2.23 -18.90
C ALA A 398 17.47 -2.60 -20.23
N CYS A 399 16.14 -2.59 -20.25
CA CYS A 399 15.35 -2.81 -21.45
C CYS A 399 15.63 -1.79 -22.58
N GLU A 400 15.81 -0.52 -22.25
CA GLU A 400 16.20 0.55 -23.19
C GLU A 400 17.61 0.34 -23.76
N LEU A 401 18.55 -0.08 -22.93
CA LEU A 401 19.90 -0.40 -23.38
C LEU A 401 19.90 -1.59 -24.36
N PHE A 402 19.06 -2.60 -24.14
CA PHE A 402 18.93 -3.72 -25.08
C PHE A 402 18.36 -3.28 -26.43
N THR A 403 17.31 -2.46 -26.46
CA THR A 403 16.73 -1.98 -27.73
C THR A 403 17.71 -1.05 -28.47
N CYS A 404 18.44 -0.20 -27.75
CA CYS A 404 19.51 0.62 -28.32
C CYS A 404 20.65 -0.24 -28.88
N ALA A 405 21.04 -1.32 -28.19
CA ALA A 405 22.10 -2.22 -28.64
C ALA A 405 21.73 -2.93 -29.97
N VAL A 406 20.47 -3.31 -30.14
CA VAL A 406 19.96 -3.87 -31.42
C VAL A 406 20.08 -2.86 -32.56
N LEU A 407 19.75 -1.59 -32.31
CA LEU A 407 19.90 -0.54 -33.32
C LEU A 407 21.38 -0.26 -33.68
N LEU A 408 22.27 -0.29 -32.68
CA LEU A 408 23.71 -0.16 -32.89
C LEU A 408 24.30 -1.35 -33.65
N GLU A 409 23.83 -2.57 -33.38
CA GLU A 409 24.20 -3.77 -34.12
C GLU A 409 23.84 -3.61 -35.60
N PHE A 410 22.61 -3.17 -35.89
CA PHE A 410 22.18 -2.91 -37.25
C PHE A 410 23.08 -1.87 -37.95
N ALA A 411 23.40 -0.77 -37.27
CA ALA A 411 24.27 0.27 -37.82
C ALA A 411 25.67 -0.26 -38.14
N PHE A 412 26.21 -1.12 -37.26
CA PHE A 412 27.49 -1.77 -37.46
C PHE A 412 27.48 -2.74 -38.66
N VAL A 413 26.43 -3.57 -38.79
CA VAL A 413 26.27 -4.50 -39.91
C VAL A 413 26.14 -3.75 -41.24
N ASP A 414 25.30 -2.70 -41.33
CA ASP A 414 25.17 -1.93 -42.57
C ASP A 414 26.48 -1.21 -42.94
N PHE A 415 27.26 -0.75 -41.96
CA PHE A 415 28.58 -0.16 -42.20
C PHE A 415 29.56 -1.19 -42.78
N MET A 416 29.65 -2.37 -42.17
CA MET A 416 30.51 -3.46 -42.64
C MET A 416 30.12 -3.92 -44.05
N ARG A 417 28.83 -4.07 -44.34
CA ARG A 417 28.32 -4.40 -45.68
C ARG A 417 28.71 -3.35 -46.72
N ARG A 418 28.58 -2.06 -46.39
CA ARG A 418 28.98 -0.97 -47.30
C ARG A 418 30.49 -0.99 -47.56
N GLN A 419 31.31 -1.31 -46.56
CA GLN A 419 32.76 -1.49 -46.73
C GLN A 419 33.06 -2.64 -47.69
N GLU A 420 32.42 -3.79 -47.51
CA GLU A 420 32.58 -4.96 -48.39
C GLU A 420 32.13 -4.68 -49.83
N MET A 421 30.98 -4.03 -50.02
CA MET A 421 30.50 -3.63 -51.35
C MET A 421 31.48 -2.67 -52.05
N LYS A 422 32.06 -1.71 -51.32
CA LYS A 422 33.10 -0.81 -51.85
C LYS A 422 34.39 -1.57 -52.22
N ARG A 423 34.80 -2.53 -51.39
CA ARG A 423 35.98 -3.37 -51.66
C ARG A 423 35.76 -4.25 -52.88
N GLY A 424 34.59 -4.86 -53.01
CA GLY A 424 34.22 -5.66 -54.18
C GLY A 424 34.09 -4.83 -55.46
N ALA A 425 33.56 -3.61 -55.39
CA ALA A 425 33.55 -2.69 -56.53
C ALA A 425 34.97 -2.34 -56.99
N ARG A 426 35.87 -2.00 -56.05
CA ARG A 426 37.27 -1.70 -56.35
C ARG A 426 38.01 -2.88 -57.00
N ILE A 427 37.73 -4.11 -56.58
CA ILE A 427 38.34 -5.32 -57.18
C ILE A 427 37.81 -5.52 -58.60
N ARG A 428 36.51 -5.39 -58.84
CA ARG A 428 35.93 -5.46 -60.19
C ARG A 428 36.47 -4.38 -61.11
N ASP A 429 36.65 -3.16 -60.62
CA ASP A 429 37.26 -2.06 -61.39
C ASP A 429 38.73 -2.40 -61.74
N LEU A 430 39.49 -3.01 -60.81
CA LEU A 430 40.84 -3.49 -61.10
C LEU A 430 40.86 -4.64 -62.14
N GLU A 431 39.95 -5.61 -62.04
CA GLU A 431 39.84 -6.71 -63.02
C GLU A 431 39.49 -6.17 -64.42
N VAL A 432 38.58 -5.19 -64.52
CA VAL A 432 38.26 -4.54 -65.79
C VAL A 432 39.46 -3.78 -66.35
N ILE A 433 40.23 -3.09 -65.50
CA ILE A 433 41.48 -2.42 -65.92
C ILE A 433 42.51 -3.44 -66.43
N ILE A 434 42.67 -4.58 -65.77
CA ILE A 434 43.59 -5.65 -66.21
C ILE A 434 43.12 -6.26 -67.54
N ILE A 435 41.83 -6.59 -67.68
CA ILE A 435 41.28 -7.16 -68.92
C ILE A 435 41.37 -6.16 -70.09
N CYS A 436 41.15 -4.86 -69.85
CA CYS A 436 41.34 -3.82 -70.86
C CYS A 436 42.82 -3.57 -71.16
N GLY A 437 43.70 -3.62 -70.16
CA GLY A 437 45.15 -3.51 -70.34
C GLY A 437 45.71 -4.64 -71.20
N ASP A 438 45.29 -5.88 -70.95
CA ASP A 438 45.68 -7.05 -71.75
C ASP A 438 45.09 -7.01 -73.17
N ARG A 439 43.89 -6.43 -73.38
CA ARG A 439 43.33 -6.19 -74.73
C ARG A 439 44.10 -5.12 -75.52
N VAL A 440 44.55 -4.05 -74.87
CA VAL A 440 45.34 -2.99 -75.54
C VAL A 440 46.70 -3.53 -75.98
N THR A 441 47.29 -4.49 -75.26
CA THR A 441 48.55 -5.13 -75.67
C THR A 441 48.40 -6.18 -76.78
N LEU A 442 47.20 -6.74 -76.99
CA LEU A 442 46.98 -7.76 -78.04
C LEU A 442 46.66 -7.17 -79.42
N GLU A 443 46.15 -5.94 -79.52
CA GLU A 443 45.97 -5.27 -80.83
C GLU A 443 47.26 -4.66 -81.40
N GLN A 444 48.39 -4.70 -80.68
CA GLN A 444 49.67 -4.22 -81.17
C GLN A 444 50.57 -5.30 -81.79
N TYR A 445 50.10 -6.56 -81.86
CA TYR A 445 50.88 -7.70 -82.38
C TYR A 445 50.23 -8.49 -83.53
N HIS A 446 49.15 -7.99 -84.15
CA HIS A 446 48.58 -8.60 -85.35
C HIS A 446 48.19 -7.55 -86.41
N PHE A 447 49.19 -6.96 -87.09
CA PHE A 447 49.43 -7.02 -88.55
C PHE A 447 50.43 -5.95 -89.00
#